data_AF-R1F7C1-F1
#
_entry.id   AF-R1F7C1-F1
#
_cell.length_a   1.000
_cell.length_b   1.000
_cell.length_c   1.000
_cell.angle_alpha   90.00
_cell.angle_beta   90.00
_cell.angle_gamma   90.00
#
_symmetry.space_group_name_H-M   'P 1'
#
loop_
_entity.id
_entity.type
_entity.pdbx_description
1 polymer ?
#
loop_
_entity_poly.entity_id
_entity_poly.type
_entity_poly.pdbx_seq_one_letter_code
_entity_poly.pdbx_strand_id
1 'polypeptide(L)'
;MLATAKRLPRAAPALLRGAARRLAAPARADSNVPFATSLNASLAETDPQLFDIVEQEKRRQRCSLVLIPSENFASQSVLDALGSVMQNKYSEGYPHARYYGGNEYIDMAEDLCRSRALEAFGVTPDAWGVNVQPHSGSPANFAVFSALLQPHDRLMGLDLPHGGHLSHGFQTETGRSISMVSRYFTSMPYRLNEATGIIDYDKLEESATIFRPKLIIAGTSAYSRHIDYARMRQICDKVGAVLLADMAHISGLVAAK
;
A
#
# COMPACT_ATOMS: atom_id res chain seq x y z
N MET A 1 31.42 31.03 44.26
CA MET A 1 32.89 31.09 44.05
C MET A 1 33.16 30.95 42.56
N LEU A 2 33.72 32.00 41.96
CA LEU A 2 34.01 32.10 40.53
C LEU A 2 35.05 31.06 40.09
N ALA A 3 34.79 30.38 38.97
CA ALA A 3 35.82 29.69 38.21
C ALA A 3 35.85 30.27 36.79
N THR A 4 36.99 30.83 36.45
CA THR A 4 37.34 31.62 35.27
C THR A 4 37.56 30.74 34.04
N ALA A 5 36.78 30.94 32.98
CA ALA A 5 37.02 30.32 31.67
C ALA A 5 38.07 31.13 30.88
N LYS A 6 39.28 30.55 30.71
CA LYS A 6 40.33 31.09 29.83
C LYS A 6 39.92 30.92 28.36
N ARG A 7 39.88 32.01 27.60
CA ARG A 7 39.69 32.02 26.14
C ARG A 7 41.02 31.66 25.45
N LEU A 8 40.97 30.67 24.56
CA LEU A 8 42.04 30.37 23.57
C LEU A 8 41.85 31.22 22.30
N PRO A 9 42.92 31.62 21.59
CA PRO A 9 42.84 32.50 20.44
C PRO A 9 42.30 31.79 19.19
N ARG A 10 41.48 32.50 18.41
CA ARG A 10 40.90 32.05 17.14
C ARG A 10 42.00 31.95 16.06
N ALA A 11 42.18 30.77 15.49
CA ALA A 11 42.94 30.58 14.25
C ALA A 11 42.14 31.12 13.05
N ALA A 12 42.83 31.82 12.15
CA ALA A 12 42.24 32.33 10.90
C ALA A 12 41.93 31.19 9.92
N PRO A 13 40.82 31.22 9.17
CA PRO A 13 40.50 30.17 8.22
C PRO A 13 41.32 30.35 6.94
N ALA A 14 42.04 29.29 6.55
CA ALA A 14 42.71 29.18 5.26
C ALA A 14 41.68 29.09 4.12
N LEU A 15 41.88 29.88 3.08
CA LEU A 15 41.08 29.92 1.85
C LEU A 15 41.27 28.62 1.04
N LEU A 16 40.36 27.66 1.20
CA LEU A 16 40.19 26.55 0.26
C LEU A 16 39.47 27.06 -0.99
N ARG A 17 40.23 27.30 -2.07
CA ARG A 17 39.70 27.51 -3.43
C ARG A 17 39.16 26.18 -3.96
N GLY A 18 37.91 25.85 -3.61
CA GLY A 18 37.13 24.82 -4.28
C GLY A 18 36.45 25.41 -5.52
N ALA A 19 36.69 24.82 -6.70
CA ALA A 19 36.00 25.18 -7.92
C ALA A 19 34.49 24.88 -7.79
N ALA A 20 33.70 25.91 -7.51
CA ALA A 20 32.25 25.84 -7.56
C ALA A 20 31.84 25.64 -9.03
N ARG A 21 31.53 24.38 -9.40
CA ARG A 21 30.81 24.07 -10.63
C ARG A 21 29.44 24.72 -10.47
N ARG A 22 29.23 25.87 -11.11
CA ARG A 22 27.91 26.50 -11.20
C ARG A 22 26.97 25.47 -11.83
N LEU A 23 26.04 24.94 -11.04
CA LEU A 23 24.84 24.31 -11.59
C LEU A 23 24.16 25.42 -12.41
N ALA A 24 24.11 25.24 -13.73
CA ALA A 24 23.39 26.14 -14.60
C ALA A 24 21.94 26.21 -14.11
N ALA A 25 21.42 27.42 -13.93
CA ALA A 25 19.99 27.61 -13.71
C ALA A 25 19.24 26.97 -14.90
N PRO A 26 18.09 26.33 -14.67
CA PRO A 26 17.30 25.78 -15.78
C PRO A 26 16.98 26.94 -16.74
N ALA A 27 17.21 26.72 -18.03
CA ALA A 27 16.78 27.64 -19.05
C ALA A 27 15.28 27.90 -18.85
N ARG A 28 14.90 29.18 -18.73
CA ARG A 28 13.48 29.55 -18.71
C ARG A 28 12.86 28.99 -19.99
N ALA A 29 11.87 28.11 -19.85
CA ALA A 29 11.07 27.65 -20.98
C ALA A 29 10.51 28.88 -21.70
N ASP A 30 10.72 28.96 -23.02
CA ASP A 30 10.20 30.03 -23.84
C ASP A 30 8.69 30.12 -23.65
N SER A 31 8.22 31.26 -23.13
CA SER A 31 6.82 31.54 -22.79
C SER A 31 5.87 31.66 -24.00
N ASN A 32 6.33 31.25 -25.18
CA ASN A 32 5.62 31.38 -26.45
C ASN A 32 5.23 30.04 -27.09
N VAL A 33 5.45 28.90 -26.42
CA VAL A 33 4.90 27.61 -26.90
C VAL A 33 3.39 27.64 -26.69
N PRO A 34 2.56 27.48 -27.74
CA PRO A 34 1.12 27.40 -27.58
C PRO A 34 0.76 26.27 -26.60
N PHE A 35 -0.17 26.53 -25.67
CA PHE A 35 -0.57 25.58 -24.63
C PHE A 35 -0.89 24.18 -25.20
N ALA A 36 -1.59 24.12 -26.34
CA ALA A 36 -1.91 22.87 -27.03
C ALA A 36 -0.66 22.10 -27.51
N THR A 37 0.40 22.79 -27.93
CA THR A 37 1.67 22.16 -28.30
C THR A 37 2.37 21.63 -27.06
N SER A 38 2.34 22.36 -25.94
CA SER A 38 2.94 21.93 -24.68
C SER A 38 2.28 20.67 -24.10
N LEU A 39 0.97 20.48 -24.29
CA LEU A 39 0.26 19.28 -23.81
C LEU A 39 0.58 18.01 -24.60
N ASN A 40 1.09 18.14 -25.83
CA ASN A 40 1.43 17.01 -26.70
C ASN A 40 2.94 16.74 -26.79
N ALA A 41 3.76 17.60 -26.19
CA ALA A 41 5.20 17.42 -26.13
C ALA A 41 5.57 16.25 -25.21
N SER A 42 6.68 15.59 -25.49
CA SER A 42 7.14 14.45 -24.70
C SER A 42 7.69 14.89 -23.35
N LEU A 43 7.72 13.98 -22.36
CA LEU A 43 8.33 14.26 -21.05
C LEU A 43 9.77 14.76 -21.17
N ALA A 44 10.55 14.22 -22.12
CA ALA A 44 11.93 14.64 -22.36
C ALA A 44 12.06 16.09 -22.81
N GLU A 45 11.04 16.64 -23.48
CA GLU A 45 11.00 18.03 -23.95
C GLU A 45 10.42 18.95 -22.88
N THR A 46 9.34 18.53 -22.20
CA THR A 46 8.63 19.37 -21.23
C THR A 46 9.32 19.44 -19.87
N ASP A 47 9.90 18.33 -19.42
CA ASP A 47 10.62 18.23 -18.15
C ASP A 47 11.84 17.28 -18.27
N PRO A 48 12.94 17.78 -18.87
CA PRO A 48 14.17 16.99 -19.04
C PRO A 48 14.76 16.50 -17.71
N GLN A 49 14.51 17.20 -16.59
CA GLN A 49 15.04 16.83 -15.28
C GLN A 49 14.31 15.60 -14.74
N LEU A 50 12.97 15.58 -14.83
CA LEU A 50 12.19 14.42 -14.45
C LEU A 50 12.45 13.23 -15.38
N PHE A 51 12.60 13.48 -16.68
CA PHE A 51 12.99 12.43 -17.64
C PHE A 51 14.30 11.75 -17.24
N ASP A 52 15.34 12.52 -16.90
CA ASP A 52 16.63 11.98 -16.45
C ASP A 52 16.51 11.15 -15.16
N ILE A 53 15.68 11.59 -14.20
CA ILE A 53 15.39 10.81 -12.97
C ILE A 53 14.76 9.45 -13.33
N VAL A 54 13.80 9.42 -14.26
CA VAL A 54 13.16 8.18 -14.72
C VAL A 54 14.16 7.25 -15.39
N GLU A 55 15.06 7.77 -16.24
CA GLU A 55 16.10 6.96 -16.87
C GLU A 55 17.14 6.42 -15.86
N GLN A 56 17.47 7.22 -14.84
CA GLN A 56 18.32 6.75 -13.73
C GLN A 56 17.65 5.62 -12.93
N GLU A 57 16.34 5.71 -12.65
CA GLU A 57 15.60 4.65 -11.96
C GLU A 57 15.49 3.38 -12.81
N LYS A 58 15.23 3.50 -14.12
CA LYS A 58 15.27 2.35 -15.04
C LYS A 58 16.62 1.65 -15.01
N ARG A 59 17.72 2.42 -14.99
CA ARG A 59 19.08 1.86 -14.87
C ARG A 59 19.28 1.19 -13.53
N ARG A 60 18.86 1.82 -12.42
CA ARG A 60 18.95 1.23 -11.07
C ARG A 60 18.27 -0.13 -11.04
N GLN A 61 17.03 -0.23 -11.51
CA GLN A 61 16.28 -1.49 -11.55
C GLN A 61 16.99 -2.57 -12.38
N ARG A 62 17.51 -2.22 -13.56
CA ARG A 62 18.25 -3.17 -14.44
C ARG A 62 19.57 -3.64 -13.85
N CYS A 63 20.22 -2.81 -13.04
CA CYS A 63 21.56 -3.06 -12.52
C CYS A 63 21.56 -3.49 -11.04
N SER A 64 20.40 -3.76 -10.44
CA SER A 64 20.27 -4.14 -9.03
C SER A 64 19.70 -5.55 -8.87
N LEU A 65 20.15 -6.26 -7.84
CA LEU A 65 19.45 -7.44 -7.33
C LEU A 65 18.31 -6.97 -6.42
N VAL A 66 17.09 -6.99 -6.94
CA VAL A 66 15.89 -6.57 -6.20
C VAL A 66 15.32 -7.79 -5.44
N LEU A 67 15.50 -7.81 -4.12
CA LEU A 67 15.08 -8.90 -3.23
C LEU A 67 13.97 -8.49 -2.26
N ILE A 68 13.34 -7.34 -2.47
CA ILE A 68 12.21 -6.88 -1.66
C ILE A 68 10.97 -7.68 -2.07
N PRO A 69 10.36 -8.49 -1.18
CA PRO A 69 9.32 -9.46 -1.57
C PRO A 69 7.98 -8.81 -1.96
N SER A 70 7.80 -7.52 -1.72
CA SER A 70 6.63 -6.74 -2.16
C SER A 70 6.85 -6.00 -3.48
N GLU A 71 8.09 -5.97 -4.00
CA GLU A 71 8.38 -5.36 -5.29
C GLU A 71 8.23 -6.37 -6.43
N ASN A 72 7.83 -5.88 -7.60
CA ASN A 72 7.76 -6.66 -8.83
C ASN A 72 7.85 -5.71 -10.04
N PHE A 73 8.05 -6.27 -11.23
CA PHE A 73 8.11 -5.51 -12.48
C PHE A 73 6.83 -5.74 -13.29
N ALA A 74 6.03 -4.68 -13.45
CA ALA A 74 4.83 -4.72 -14.29
C ALA A 74 5.22 -4.90 -15.77
N SER A 75 4.37 -5.59 -16.54
CA SER A 75 4.57 -5.73 -17.98
C SER A 75 4.35 -4.40 -18.70
N GLN A 76 4.96 -4.26 -19.88
CA GLN A 76 4.78 -3.06 -20.71
C GLN A 76 3.30 -2.80 -21.02
N SER A 77 2.51 -3.85 -21.28
CA SER A 77 1.08 -3.71 -21.56
C SER A 77 0.28 -3.11 -20.40
N VAL A 78 0.68 -3.37 -19.15
CA VAL A 78 0.05 -2.74 -17.97
C VAL A 78 0.43 -1.27 -17.89
N LEU A 79 1.70 -0.94 -18.16
CA LEU A 79 2.19 0.44 -18.16
C LEU A 79 1.56 1.28 -19.29
N ASP A 80 1.37 0.69 -20.48
CA ASP A 80 0.70 1.33 -21.62
C ASP A 80 -0.75 1.71 -21.27
N ALA A 81 -1.47 0.81 -20.61
CA ALA A 81 -2.84 1.07 -20.16
C ALA A 81 -2.88 2.15 -19.06
N LEU A 82 -1.95 2.10 -18.09
CA LEU A 82 -1.86 3.07 -17.00
C LEU A 82 -1.57 4.48 -17.52
N GLY A 83 -0.71 4.61 -18.53
CA GLY A 83 -0.37 5.89 -19.18
C GLY A 83 -1.36 6.37 -20.25
N SER A 84 -2.50 5.69 -20.42
CA SER A 84 -3.47 6.00 -21.46
C SER A 84 -4.44 7.13 -21.11
N VAL A 85 -5.27 7.54 -22.07
CA VAL A 85 -6.31 8.57 -21.90
C VAL A 85 -7.45 8.18 -20.94
N MET A 86 -7.50 6.93 -20.48
CA MET A 86 -8.51 6.47 -19.50
C MET A 86 -8.47 7.30 -18.20
N GLN A 87 -7.31 7.88 -17.88
CA GLN A 87 -7.08 8.77 -16.75
C GLN A 87 -7.90 10.07 -16.79
N ASN A 88 -8.38 10.48 -17.97
CA ASN A 88 -9.07 11.76 -18.15
C ASN A 88 -10.54 11.71 -17.70
N LYS A 89 -11.11 10.52 -17.45
CA LYS A 89 -12.55 10.37 -17.25
C LYS A 89 -12.91 10.31 -15.77
N TYR A 90 -13.82 11.20 -15.36
CA TYR A 90 -14.50 11.13 -14.06
C TYR A 90 -15.69 10.15 -14.13
N SER A 91 -15.71 9.16 -13.24
CA SER A 91 -16.61 7.99 -13.34
C SER A 91 -17.20 7.56 -12.00
N GLU A 92 -17.58 8.52 -11.14
CA GLU A 92 -18.24 8.21 -9.86
C GLU A 92 -19.47 7.31 -10.03
N GLY A 93 -19.62 6.37 -9.10
CA GLY A 93 -20.62 5.32 -9.13
C GLY A 93 -20.04 3.97 -9.55
N TYR A 94 -20.92 3.08 -9.98
CA TYR A 94 -20.58 1.76 -10.52
C TYR A 94 -21.01 1.65 -11.99
N PRO A 95 -20.51 0.66 -12.75
CA PRO A 95 -20.95 0.43 -14.12
C PRO A 95 -22.48 0.41 -14.23
N HIS A 96 -23.02 1.11 -15.23
CA HIS A 96 -24.45 1.27 -15.49
C HIS A 96 -25.25 2.04 -14.41
N ALA A 97 -24.56 2.57 -13.39
CA ALA A 97 -25.13 3.37 -12.30
C ALA A 97 -24.21 4.56 -11.97
N ARG A 98 -23.80 5.29 -13.02
CA ARG A 98 -22.89 6.43 -12.92
C ARG A 98 -23.65 7.72 -12.64
N TYR A 99 -23.01 8.63 -11.91
CA TYR A 99 -23.53 9.99 -11.70
C TYR A 99 -23.37 10.89 -12.93
N TYR A 100 -22.40 10.58 -13.80
CA TYR A 100 -22.08 11.36 -15.01
C TYR A 100 -22.26 10.54 -16.29
N GLY A 101 -22.56 11.23 -17.39
CA GLY A 101 -22.59 10.65 -18.73
C GLY A 101 -21.20 10.34 -19.32
N GLY A 102 -21.22 9.69 -20.50
CA GLY A 102 -20.02 9.40 -21.29
C GLY A 102 -19.11 8.31 -20.73
N ASN A 103 -19.63 7.42 -19.88
CA ASN A 103 -18.87 6.34 -19.24
C ASN A 103 -18.97 4.99 -19.99
N GLU A 104 -19.51 4.99 -21.21
CA GLU A 104 -19.74 3.78 -22.03
C GLU A 104 -18.52 2.84 -22.03
N TYR A 105 -17.35 3.38 -22.36
CA TYR A 105 -16.11 2.61 -22.46
C TYR A 105 -15.43 2.38 -21.10
N ILE A 106 -15.70 3.22 -20.11
CA ILE A 106 -15.21 3.01 -18.74
C ILE A 106 -15.94 1.84 -18.10
N ASP A 107 -17.25 1.74 -18.31
CA ASP A 107 -18.08 0.65 -17.83
C ASP A 107 -17.64 -0.68 -18.46
N MET A 108 -17.36 -0.69 -19.77
CA MET A 108 -16.76 -1.86 -20.42
C MET A 108 -15.44 -2.30 -19.76
N ALA A 109 -14.56 -1.35 -19.44
CA ALA A 109 -13.26 -1.65 -18.82
C ALA A 109 -13.40 -2.17 -17.39
N GLU A 110 -14.28 -1.55 -16.59
CA GLU A 110 -14.51 -1.96 -15.20
C GLU A 110 -15.24 -3.31 -15.11
N ASP A 111 -16.24 -3.56 -15.95
CA ASP A 111 -16.92 -4.87 -16.01
C ASP A 111 -15.94 -5.98 -16.43
N LEU A 112 -15.09 -5.72 -17.43
CA LEU A 112 -14.04 -6.66 -17.84
C LEU A 112 -13.01 -6.90 -16.72
N CYS A 113 -12.64 -5.86 -15.97
CA CYS A 113 -11.73 -5.99 -14.83
C CYS A 113 -12.34 -6.86 -13.73
N ARG A 114 -13.61 -6.63 -13.39
CA ARG A 114 -14.35 -7.40 -12.38
C ARG A 114 -14.50 -8.86 -12.80
N SER A 115 -14.87 -9.13 -14.06
CA SER A 115 -15.03 -10.49 -14.55
C SER A 115 -13.69 -11.25 -14.52
N ARG A 116 -12.61 -10.62 -14.99
CA ARG A 116 -11.27 -11.22 -14.97
C ARG A 116 -10.72 -11.42 -13.56
N ALA A 117 -11.07 -10.55 -12.61
CA ALA A 117 -10.68 -10.74 -11.22
C ALA A 117 -11.31 -12.01 -10.63
N LEU A 118 -12.61 -12.23 -10.85
CA LEU A 118 -13.29 -13.45 -10.40
C LEU A 118 -12.72 -14.70 -11.09
N GLU A 119 -12.48 -14.63 -12.40
CA GLU A 119 -11.86 -15.70 -13.18
C GLU A 119 -10.45 -16.05 -12.67
N ALA A 120 -9.61 -15.05 -12.39
CA ALA A 120 -8.24 -15.25 -11.92
C ALA A 120 -8.15 -16.03 -10.61
N PHE A 121 -9.14 -15.87 -9.72
CA PHE A 121 -9.23 -16.64 -8.48
C PHE A 121 -10.10 -17.90 -8.60
N GLY A 122 -10.67 -18.14 -9.79
CA GLY A 122 -11.56 -19.25 -10.09
C GLY A 122 -12.76 -19.32 -9.17
N VAL A 123 -13.34 -18.16 -8.87
CA VAL A 123 -14.57 -18.01 -8.11
C VAL A 123 -15.72 -17.59 -9.02
N THR A 124 -16.94 -17.91 -8.64
CA THR A 124 -18.12 -17.66 -9.46
C THR A 124 -18.95 -16.47 -8.95
N PRO A 125 -19.61 -15.70 -9.83
CA PRO A 125 -20.37 -14.51 -9.45
C PRO A 125 -21.57 -14.74 -8.51
N ASP A 126 -22.07 -15.98 -8.41
CA ASP A 126 -23.17 -16.34 -7.50
C ASP A 126 -22.73 -16.39 -6.03
N ALA A 127 -21.46 -16.67 -5.76
CA ALA A 127 -20.89 -16.73 -4.42
C ALA A 127 -19.95 -15.55 -4.12
N TRP A 128 -19.40 -14.90 -5.15
CA TRP A 128 -18.39 -13.86 -5.01
C TRP A 128 -18.70 -12.61 -5.81
N GLY A 129 -18.64 -11.47 -5.12
CA GLY A 129 -18.54 -10.15 -5.73
C GLY A 129 -17.11 -9.62 -5.67
N VAL A 130 -16.82 -8.59 -6.47
CA VAL A 130 -15.54 -7.89 -6.42
C VAL A 130 -15.73 -6.39 -6.66
N ASN A 131 -15.03 -5.58 -5.87
CA ASN A 131 -14.86 -4.15 -6.09
C ASN A 131 -13.39 -3.91 -6.48
N VAL A 132 -13.18 -3.30 -7.66
CA VAL A 132 -11.85 -3.03 -8.25
C VAL A 132 -11.45 -1.56 -8.18
N GLN A 133 -12.20 -0.74 -7.44
CA GLN A 133 -11.98 0.70 -7.27
C GLN A 133 -11.02 1.12 -6.13
N PRO A 134 -10.72 0.31 -5.09
CA PRO A 134 -9.76 0.73 -4.06
C PRO A 134 -8.39 1.09 -4.65
N HIS A 135 -7.90 2.29 -4.31
CA HIS A 135 -6.68 2.83 -4.91
C HIS A 135 -5.38 2.09 -4.55
N SER A 136 -5.38 1.36 -3.43
CA SER A 136 -4.24 0.56 -2.95
C SER A 136 -4.68 -0.37 -1.81
N GLY A 137 -3.78 -1.20 -1.27
CA GLY A 137 -4.10 -2.19 -0.22
C GLY A 137 -4.55 -1.57 1.10
N SER A 138 -3.86 -0.53 1.59
CA SER A 138 -4.24 0.16 2.84
C SER A 138 -5.66 0.76 2.81
N PRO A 139 -6.07 1.54 1.79
CA PRO A 139 -7.43 2.04 1.70
C PRO A 139 -8.46 0.92 1.41
N ALA A 140 -8.09 -0.17 0.73
CA ALA A 140 -8.97 -1.33 0.57
C ALA A 140 -9.36 -1.94 1.92
N ASN A 141 -8.38 -2.21 2.79
CA ASN A 141 -8.64 -2.72 4.14
C ASN A 141 -9.49 -1.74 4.94
N PHE A 142 -9.18 -0.44 4.90
CA PHE A 142 -9.97 0.57 5.60
C PHE A 142 -11.43 0.62 5.11
N ALA A 143 -11.66 0.49 3.80
CA ALA A 143 -13.01 0.42 3.24
C ALA A 143 -13.78 -0.81 3.73
N VAL A 144 -13.12 -1.98 3.85
CA VAL A 144 -13.74 -3.18 4.46
C VAL A 144 -14.13 -2.92 5.90
N PHE A 145 -13.25 -2.30 6.70
CA PHE A 145 -13.57 -1.99 8.09
C PHE A 145 -14.73 -1.01 8.19
N SER A 146 -14.72 0.07 7.41
CA SER A 146 -15.83 1.04 7.38
C SER A 146 -17.15 0.43 6.90
N ALA A 147 -17.12 -0.60 6.05
CA ALA A 147 -18.32 -1.28 5.57
C ALA A 147 -18.92 -2.24 6.61
N LEU A 148 -18.07 -2.89 7.43
CA LEU A 148 -18.50 -3.98 8.31
C LEU A 148 -18.52 -3.63 9.80
N LEU A 149 -17.79 -2.59 10.20
CA LEU A 149 -17.56 -2.22 11.59
C LEU A 149 -18.04 -0.79 11.86
N GLN A 150 -18.48 -0.56 13.10
CA GLN A 150 -18.69 0.79 13.62
C GLN A 150 -17.39 1.38 14.15
N PRO A 151 -17.26 2.71 14.26
CA PRO A 151 -16.16 3.32 15.01
C PRO A 151 -16.02 2.69 16.40
N HIS A 152 -14.77 2.42 16.78
CA HIS A 152 -14.35 1.75 18.02
C HIS A 152 -14.65 0.26 18.14
N ASP A 153 -15.32 -0.37 17.16
CA ASP A 153 -15.44 -1.82 17.12
C ASP A 153 -14.06 -2.50 17.14
N ARG A 154 -14.06 -3.73 17.63
CA ARG A 154 -12.85 -4.48 17.93
C ARG A 154 -12.40 -5.31 16.73
N LEU A 155 -11.12 -5.26 16.42
CA LEU A 155 -10.51 -6.12 15.40
C LEU A 155 -9.17 -6.69 15.88
N MET A 156 -8.79 -7.83 15.31
CA MET A 156 -7.50 -8.47 15.58
C MET A 156 -6.74 -8.73 14.29
N GLY A 157 -5.45 -8.41 14.29
CA GLY A 157 -4.50 -8.68 13.20
C GLY A 157 -3.18 -9.19 13.76
N LEU A 158 -2.31 -9.73 12.92
CA LEU A 158 -0.98 -10.16 13.34
C LEU A 158 -0.16 -8.93 13.78
N ASP A 159 0.57 -9.03 14.89
CA ASP A 159 1.41 -7.95 15.39
C ASP A 159 2.44 -7.53 14.33
N LEU A 160 2.71 -6.23 14.20
CA LEU A 160 3.59 -5.71 13.16
C LEU A 160 5.03 -6.28 13.26
N PRO A 161 5.67 -6.36 14.45
CA PRO A 161 6.99 -6.97 14.58
C PRO A 161 7.00 -8.49 14.33
N HIS A 162 5.82 -9.12 14.34
CA HIS A 162 5.63 -10.56 14.12
C HIS A 162 5.24 -10.88 12.67
N GLY A 163 5.32 -9.91 11.76
CA GLY A 163 5.08 -10.10 10.34
C GLY A 163 3.72 -9.60 9.85
N GLY A 164 2.95 -8.89 10.68
CA GLY A 164 1.70 -8.23 10.29
C GLY A 164 1.90 -7.05 9.34
N HIS A 165 0.85 -6.24 9.16
CA HIS A 165 0.89 -5.03 8.33
C HIS A 165 0.25 -3.83 9.05
N LEU A 166 0.71 -2.61 8.75
CA LEU A 166 0.20 -1.39 9.38
C LEU A 166 -1.32 -1.20 9.20
N SER A 167 -1.87 -1.61 8.06
CA SER A 167 -3.31 -1.53 7.79
C SER A 167 -4.15 -2.56 8.56
N HIS A 168 -3.54 -3.41 9.40
CA HIS A 168 -4.26 -4.33 10.29
C HIS A 168 -4.43 -3.79 11.72
N GLY A 169 -3.88 -2.60 11.98
CA GLY A 169 -3.83 -1.99 13.30
C GLY A 169 -2.42 -2.09 13.91
N PHE A 170 -1.92 -0.97 14.41
CA PHE A 170 -0.64 -0.90 15.12
C PHE A 170 -0.61 0.31 16.06
N GLN A 171 -0.21 0.05 17.30
CA GLN A 171 -0.01 1.02 18.35
C GLN A 171 1.26 0.66 19.13
N THR A 172 1.97 1.67 19.65
CA THR A 172 3.14 1.44 20.49
C THR A 172 2.75 1.06 21.92
N GLU A 173 3.70 0.55 22.70
CA GLU A 173 3.50 0.23 24.12
C GLU A 173 3.00 1.41 24.96
N THR A 174 3.38 2.63 24.58
CA THR A 174 2.91 3.87 25.20
C THR A 174 1.45 4.22 24.88
N GLY A 175 0.74 3.37 24.14
CA GLY A 175 -0.64 3.58 23.73
C GLY A 175 -0.81 4.55 22.55
N ARG A 176 0.28 4.96 21.90
CA ARG A 176 0.20 5.83 20.71
C ARG A 176 -0.22 4.99 19.50
N SER A 177 -1.41 5.23 19.00
CA SER A 177 -1.87 4.69 17.72
C SER A 177 -1.02 5.23 16.57
N ILE A 178 -0.34 4.34 15.87
CA ILE A 178 0.48 4.66 14.68
C ILE A 178 -0.36 4.46 13.42
N SER A 179 -1.08 3.34 13.35
CA SER A 179 -2.03 3.08 12.28
C SER A 179 -3.29 3.90 12.46
N MET A 180 -3.83 4.41 11.35
CA MET A 180 -5.15 5.04 11.31
C MET A 180 -6.25 4.06 11.77
N VAL A 181 -6.07 2.76 11.51
CA VAL A 181 -6.99 1.71 11.94
C VAL A 181 -7.11 1.70 13.47
N SER A 182 -5.99 1.78 14.20
CA SER A 182 -5.97 1.84 15.67
C SER A 182 -6.42 3.19 16.25
N ARG A 183 -6.70 4.20 15.41
CA ARG A 183 -7.32 5.47 15.84
C ARG A 183 -8.84 5.41 15.75
N TYR A 184 -9.37 4.80 14.69
CA TYR A 184 -10.83 4.72 14.46
C TYR A 184 -11.46 3.44 15.01
N PHE A 185 -10.68 2.37 15.15
CA PHE A 185 -11.11 1.06 15.66
C PHE A 185 -10.25 0.64 16.85
N THR A 186 -10.76 -0.30 17.64
CA THR A 186 -10.02 -0.86 18.78
C THR A 186 -9.28 -2.11 18.32
N SER A 187 -7.99 -2.00 18.01
CA SER A 187 -7.17 -3.13 17.54
C SER A 187 -6.44 -3.83 18.68
N MET A 188 -6.41 -5.16 18.70
CA MET A 188 -5.53 -5.96 19.56
C MET A 188 -4.75 -6.98 18.72
N PRO A 189 -3.41 -7.04 18.81
CA PRO A 189 -2.64 -7.96 18.01
C PRO A 189 -2.76 -9.40 18.50
N TYR A 190 -2.65 -10.37 17.59
CA TYR A 190 -2.19 -11.72 17.91
C TYR A 190 -0.75 -11.92 17.47
N ARG A 191 -0.07 -12.94 17.98
CA ARG A 191 1.39 -13.11 17.84
C ARG A 191 1.78 -14.50 17.33
N LEU A 192 3.06 -14.62 17.00
CA LEU A 192 3.71 -15.91 16.79
C LEU A 192 4.06 -16.55 18.13
N ASN A 193 4.14 -17.87 18.13
CA ASN A 193 4.95 -18.61 19.09
C ASN A 193 6.42 -18.40 18.72
N GLU A 194 7.16 -17.67 19.54
CA GLU A 194 8.55 -17.29 19.25
C GLU A 194 9.51 -18.49 19.18
N ALA A 195 9.18 -19.61 19.82
CA ALA A 195 10.00 -20.81 19.76
C ALA A 195 9.88 -21.53 18.41
N THR A 196 8.73 -21.43 17.73
CA THR A 196 8.47 -22.13 16.46
C THR A 196 8.44 -21.19 15.25
N GLY A 197 8.25 -19.88 15.47
CA GLY A 197 8.01 -18.90 14.43
C GLY A 197 6.67 -19.08 13.70
N ILE A 198 5.72 -19.80 14.29
CA ILE A 198 4.38 -20.05 13.72
C ILE A 198 3.35 -19.22 14.48
N ILE A 199 2.28 -18.77 13.83
CA ILE A 199 1.16 -18.10 14.51
C ILE A 199 0.68 -18.96 15.68
N ASP A 200 0.57 -18.38 16.87
CA ASP A 200 0.06 -19.07 18.04
C ASP A 200 -1.47 -19.04 18.01
N TYR A 201 -2.06 -20.01 17.29
CA TYR A 201 -3.51 -20.08 17.08
C TYR A 201 -4.27 -20.33 18.38
N ASP A 202 -3.68 -21.03 19.35
CA ASP A 202 -4.32 -21.31 20.63
C ASP A 202 -4.37 -20.04 21.49
N LYS A 203 -3.28 -19.25 21.52
CA LYS A 203 -3.29 -17.92 22.15
C LYS A 203 -4.17 -16.93 21.43
N LEU A 204 -4.25 -16.99 20.09
CA LEU A 204 -5.22 -16.21 19.33
C LEU A 204 -6.65 -16.55 19.76
N GLU A 205 -7.00 -17.84 19.89
CA GLU A 205 -8.34 -18.26 20.32
C GLU A 205 -8.68 -17.80 21.76
N GLU A 206 -7.75 -17.98 22.69
CA GLU A 206 -7.87 -17.50 24.08
C GLU A 206 -8.12 -15.99 24.11
N SER A 207 -7.28 -15.24 23.40
CA SER A 207 -7.35 -13.77 23.33
C SER A 207 -8.64 -13.30 22.65
N ALA A 208 -9.06 -13.94 21.56
CA ALA A 208 -10.28 -13.60 20.84
C ALA A 208 -11.53 -13.86 21.70
N THR A 209 -11.52 -14.90 22.54
CA THR A 209 -12.64 -15.19 23.45
C THR A 209 -12.82 -14.09 24.51
N ILE A 210 -11.71 -13.52 25.00
CA ILE A 210 -11.72 -12.44 26.00
C ILE A 210 -12.02 -11.09 25.33
N PHE A 211 -11.32 -10.80 24.24
CA PHE A 211 -11.39 -9.50 23.55
C PHE A 211 -12.63 -9.35 22.68
N ARG A 212 -13.23 -10.45 22.22
CA ARG A 212 -14.47 -10.46 21.41
C ARG A 212 -14.37 -9.54 20.17
N PRO A 213 -13.44 -9.80 19.24
CA PRO A 213 -13.35 -9.03 18.02
C PRO A 213 -14.60 -9.22 17.16
N LYS A 214 -14.95 -8.18 16.40
CA LYS A 214 -15.96 -8.24 15.33
C LYS A 214 -15.35 -8.74 14.01
N LEU A 215 -14.04 -8.57 13.84
CA LEU A 215 -13.31 -8.98 12.65
C LEU A 215 -11.90 -9.47 13.03
N ILE A 216 -11.47 -10.59 12.46
CA ILE A 216 -10.12 -11.13 12.58
C ILE A 216 -9.49 -11.17 11.18
N ILE A 217 -8.27 -10.64 11.08
CA ILE A 217 -7.51 -10.52 9.84
C ILE A 217 -6.53 -11.68 9.74
N ALA A 218 -6.60 -12.45 8.66
CA ALA A 218 -5.66 -13.49 8.25
C ALA A 218 -4.83 -12.96 7.07
N GLY A 219 -3.75 -12.24 7.35
CA GLY A 219 -2.87 -11.68 6.32
C GLY A 219 -1.56 -11.17 6.91
N THR A 220 -0.51 -11.20 6.11
CA THR A 220 0.87 -10.98 6.58
C THR A 220 1.74 -10.29 5.54
N SER A 221 2.72 -9.52 5.99
CA SER A 221 3.77 -8.93 5.13
C SER A 221 5.08 -9.73 5.20
N ALA A 222 5.44 -10.21 6.38
CA ALA A 222 6.73 -10.86 6.63
C ALA A 222 6.56 -12.15 7.45
N TYR A 223 5.77 -13.07 6.90
CA TYR A 223 5.55 -14.40 7.46
C TYR A 223 5.81 -15.46 6.38
N SER A 224 6.70 -16.42 6.67
CA SER A 224 7.24 -17.36 5.67
C SER A 224 6.54 -18.73 5.66
N ARG A 225 5.37 -18.84 6.29
CA ARG A 225 4.54 -20.05 6.35
C ARG A 225 3.14 -19.77 5.80
N HIS A 226 2.43 -20.83 5.45
CA HIS A 226 1.02 -20.71 5.11
C HIS A 226 0.20 -20.42 6.38
N ILE A 227 -0.81 -19.56 6.24
CA ILE A 227 -1.82 -19.36 7.27
C ILE A 227 -2.77 -20.56 7.26
N ASP A 228 -3.09 -21.08 8.44
CA ASP A 228 -4.13 -22.09 8.60
C ASP A 228 -5.50 -21.42 8.58
N TYR A 229 -6.05 -21.20 7.37
CA TYR A 229 -7.35 -20.56 7.19
C TYR A 229 -8.50 -21.36 7.81
N ALA A 230 -8.39 -22.69 7.90
CA ALA A 230 -9.39 -23.53 8.54
C ALA A 230 -9.44 -23.26 10.05
N ARG A 231 -8.26 -23.21 10.70
CA ARG A 231 -8.15 -22.83 12.11
C ARG A 231 -8.62 -21.40 12.37
N MET A 232 -8.27 -20.44 11.50
CA MET A 232 -8.75 -19.06 11.60
C MET A 232 -10.28 -18.98 11.50
N ARG A 233 -10.90 -19.73 10.57
CA ARG A 233 -12.36 -19.81 10.42
C ARG A 233 -13.03 -20.36 11.67
N GLN A 234 -12.52 -21.46 12.23
CA GLN A 234 -13.03 -22.04 13.48
C GLN A 234 -13.05 -21.02 14.64
N ILE A 235 -11.97 -20.24 14.79
CA ILE A 235 -11.89 -19.20 15.83
C ILE A 235 -12.91 -18.09 15.57
N CYS A 236 -13.04 -17.65 14.32
CA CYS A 236 -14.02 -16.63 13.93
C CYS A 236 -15.46 -17.09 14.17
N ASP A 237 -15.80 -18.34 13.83
CA ASP A 237 -17.13 -18.92 14.11
C ASP A 237 -17.43 -18.97 15.60
N LYS A 238 -16.44 -19.38 16.41
CA LYS A 238 -16.58 -19.48 17.86
C LYS A 238 -16.87 -18.13 18.52
N VAL A 239 -16.22 -17.06 18.07
CA VAL A 239 -16.37 -15.72 18.66
C VAL A 239 -17.36 -14.82 17.93
N GLY A 240 -17.95 -15.28 16.82
CA GLY A 240 -18.89 -14.52 16.01
C GLY A 240 -18.26 -13.36 15.24
N ALA A 241 -17.02 -13.55 14.76
CA ALA A 241 -16.27 -12.54 14.00
C ALA A 241 -16.30 -12.81 12.48
N VAL A 242 -16.16 -11.75 11.70
CA VAL A 242 -15.84 -11.83 10.27
C VAL A 242 -14.38 -12.26 10.12
N LEU A 243 -14.11 -13.21 9.22
CA LEU A 243 -12.76 -13.55 8.79
C LEU A 243 -12.42 -12.73 7.54
N LEU A 244 -11.42 -11.84 7.63
CA LEU A 244 -10.87 -11.11 6.49
C LEU A 244 -9.51 -11.69 6.11
N ALA A 245 -9.37 -12.23 4.90
CA ALA A 245 -8.07 -12.61 4.37
C ALA A 245 -7.44 -11.42 3.63
N ASP A 246 -6.28 -10.94 4.10
CA ASP A 246 -5.46 -9.98 3.35
C ASP A 246 -4.31 -10.74 2.68
N MET A 247 -4.53 -11.08 1.40
CA MET A 247 -3.63 -11.92 0.62
C MET A 247 -2.63 -11.11 -0.23
N ALA A 248 -2.37 -9.83 0.08
CA ALA A 248 -1.58 -8.94 -0.77
C ALA A 248 -0.25 -9.56 -1.27
N HIS A 249 0.55 -10.13 -0.36
CA HIS A 249 1.85 -10.73 -0.68
C HIS A 249 1.79 -12.06 -1.44
N ILE A 250 0.67 -12.77 -1.39
CA ILE A 250 0.54 -14.12 -1.96
C ILE A 250 -0.50 -14.19 -3.08
N SER A 251 -1.11 -13.08 -3.46
CA SER A 251 -2.21 -13.02 -4.44
C SER A 251 -1.86 -13.70 -5.77
N GLY A 252 -0.66 -13.47 -6.30
CA GLY A 252 -0.16 -14.14 -7.50
C GLY A 252 0.03 -15.65 -7.33
N LEU A 253 0.48 -16.10 -6.15
CA LEU A 253 0.64 -17.52 -5.82
C LEU A 253 -0.73 -18.22 -5.68
N VAL A 254 -1.72 -17.51 -5.15
CA VAL A 254 -3.10 -18.02 -5.03
C VAL A 254 -3.79 -18.11 -6.40
N ALA A 255 -3.55 -17.13 -7.28
CA ALA A 255 -4.13 -17.11 -8.62
C ALA A 255 -3.47 -18.13 -9.57
N ALA A 256 -2.16 -18.39 -9.41
CA ALA A 256 -1.40 -19.36 -10.21
C ALA A 256 -1.70 -20.79 -9.75
N LYS A 257 -2.79 -21.36 -10.27
CA LYS A 257 -3.14 -22.78 -10.10
C LYS A 257 -2.23 -23.70 -10.89
#